data_AF-A0A4X1TL71-F1
#
_entry.id   AF-A0A4X1TL71-F1
#
_cell.length_a   1.000
_cell.length_b   1.000
_cell.length_c   1.000
_cell.angle_alpha   90.00
_cell.angle_beta   90.00
_cell.angle_gamma   90.00
#
_symmetry.space_group_name_H-M   'P 1'
#
loop_
_entity.id
_entity.type
_entity.pdbx_description
1 polymer ?
#
loop_
_entity_poly.entity_id
_entity_poly.type
_entity_poly.pdbx_seq_one_letter_code
_entity_poly.pdbx_strand_id
1 'polypeptide(L)'
;MLSWGGWRGQESPGPAPTRSRLSAGTLKAVFFVFASLCAWYSGYLLAELVPDMPLSSAVYSIRSIGEKPVLRAPAPKRQKCDHWTPCPPNTYAYRLLSGGGRDKFAKICFEDEMLIGEKTGNVARGINIAIVNYATGKVIATQYFDMFEGDNSGPMTAFIQSAPSKSLLFMVTHDDGSSRLKEDAKKAIESLGSKEIRNMRFRSSWVFLAAKGFELPAGIEREKINHSDNAKNRYSGWPAEIQVEGCIPKGPS
;
A
#
# COMPACT_ATOMS: atom_id res chain seq x y z
N MET A 1 -28.35 -99.51 -39.25
CA MET A 1 -29.34 -100.57 -39.49
C MET A 1 -30.14 -100.72 -38.21
N LEU A 2 -31.47 -100.60 -38.30
CA LEU A 2 -32.50 -100.90 -37.27
C LEU A 2 -32.51 -99.93 -36.09
N SER A 3 -33.34 -98.88 -36.03
CA SER A 3 -34.80 -98.75 -36.17
C SER A 3 -35.68 -99.61 -35.27
N TRP A 4 -36.75 -98.92 -34.85
CA TRP A 4 -38.03 -99.37 -34.29
C TRP A 4 -37.90 -99.93 -32.87
N GLY A 5 -38.46 -99.31 -31.84
CA GLY A 5 -39.68 -98.53 -31.80
C GLY A 5 -40.75 -99.35 -31.10
N GLY A 6 -41.38 -98.76 -30.09
CA GLY A 6 -42.78 -99.04 -29.85
C GLY A 6 -43.23 -99.19 -28.39
N TRP A 7 -44.43 -98.63 -28.24
CA TRP A 7 -45.54 -99.09 -27.42
C TRP A 7 -45.80 -98.46 -26.04
N ARG A 8 -46.83 -97.60 -26.13
CA ARG A 8 -47.82 -97.10 -25.15
C ARG A 8 -48.14 -98.01 -23.96
N GLY A 9 -48.47 -97.33 -22.85
CA GLY A 9 -49.39 -97.81 -21.81
C GLY A 9 -49.96 -96.61 -21.05
N GLN A 10 -51.27 -96.63 -20.78
CA GLN A 10 -52.16 -95.51 -20.41
C GLN A 10 -52.36 -95.38 -18.89
N GLU A 11 -52.74 -94.17 -18.46
CA GLU A 11 -52.88 -93.65 -17.07
C GLU A 11 -53.99 -94.25 -16.19
N SER A 12 -53.80 -94.07 -14.87
CA SER A 12 -54.86 -93.74 -13.90
C SER A 12 -54.27 -92.96 -12.69
N PRO A 13 -55.08 -92.20 -11.93
CA PRO A 13 -54.68 -90.88 -11.38
C PRO A 13 -54.30 -90.85 -9.88
N GLY A 14 -53.58 -89.80 -9.48
CA GLY A 14 -53.14 -89.49 -8.11
C GLY A 14 -52.89 -87.98 -7.88
N PRO A 15 -52.58 -87.54 -6.64
CA PRO A 15 -53.24 -86.41 -5.94
C PRO A 15 -52.70 -84.98 -6.19
N ALA A 16 -53.42 -84.01 -5.61
CA ALA A 16 -53.29 -82.54 -5.68
C ALA A 16 -51.86 -81.98 -5.45
N PRO A 17 -51.53 -80.80 -6.04
CA PRO A 17 -50.16 -80.34 -6.18
C PRO A 17 -49.61 -79.75 -4.88
N THR A 18 -48.50 -80.30 -4.40
CA THR A 18 -47.62 -79.68 -3.42
C THR A 18 -46.95 -78.45 -4.04
N ARG A 19 -47.40 -77.25 -3.68
CA ARG A 19 -46.65 -76.00 -3.94
C ARG A 19 -45.36 -76.02 -3.13
N SER A 20 -44.22 -76.17 -3.80
CA SER A 20 -42.89 -75.99 -3.23
C SER A 20 -42.70 -74.53 -2.79
N ARG A 21 -42.70 -74.31 -1.46
CA ARG A 21 -42.32 -73.03 -0.86
C ARG A 21 -40.79 -72.91 -0.93
N LEU A 22 -40.26 -72.07 -1.82
CA LEU A 22 -38.86 -71.66 -1.76
C LEU A 22 -38.60 -70.91 -0.44
N SER A 23 -37.53 -71.27 0.28
CA SER A 23 -37.19 -70.62 1.54
C SER A 23 -36.86 -69.13 1.33
N ALA A 24 -37.24 -68.27 2.29
CA ALA A 24 -36.98 -66.83 2.23
C ALA A 24 -35.48 -66.48 2.06
N GLY A 25 -34.58 -67.34 2.54
CA GLY A 25 -33.13 -67.17 2.38
C GLY A 25 -32.68 -67.39 0.93
N THR A 26 -33.24 -68.39 0.24
CA THR A 26 -32.95 -68.66 -1.17
C THR A 26 -33.42 -67.51 -2.07
N LEU A 27 -34.58 -66.91 -1.75
CA LEU A 27 -35.10 -65.76 -2.50
C LEU A 27 -34.21 -64.51 -2.34
N LYS A 28 -33.70 -64.25 -1.12
CA LYS A 28 -32.77 -63.14 -0.86
C LYS A 28 -31.44 -63.31 -1.58
N ALA A 29 -30.89 -64.53 -1.59
CA ALA A 29 -29.65 -64.83 -2.29
C ALA A 29 -29.80 -64.61 -3.81
N VAL A 30 -30.91 -65.09 -4.40
CA VAL A 30 -31.20 -64.87 -5.83
C VAL A 30 -31.36 -63.38 -6.13
N PHE A 31 -32.06 -62.62 -5.28
CA PHE A 31 -32.18 -61.17 -5.44
C PHE A 31 -30.82 -60.46 -5.38
N PHE A 32 -29.94 -60.87 -4.46
CA PHE A 32 -28.62 -60.26 -4.31
C PHE A 32 -27.72 -60.53 -5.53
N VAL A 33 -27.74 -61.76 -6.06
CA VAL A 33 -27.03 -62.12 -7.29
C VAL A 33 -27.57 -61.33 -8.47
N PHE A 34 -28.90 -61.22 -8.59
CA PHE A 34 -29.53 -60.47 -9.67
C PHE A 34 -29.21 -58.98 -9.58
N ALA A 35 -29.28 -58.37 -8.39
CA ALA A 35 -28.92 -56.98 -8.17
C ALA A 35 -27.44 -56.69 -8.47
N SER A 36 -26.55 -57.62 -8.12
CA SER A 36 -25.12 -57.53 -8.44
C SER A 36 -24.87 -57.58 -9.95
N LEU A 37 -25.52 -58.51 -10.65
CA LEU A 37 -25.44 -58.61 -12.11
C LEU A 37 -26.03 -57.37 -12.79
N CYS A 38 -27.17 -56.86 -12.29
CA CYS A 38 -27.74 -55.61 -12.78
C CYS A 38 -26.80 -54.44 -12.55
N ALA A 39 -26.19 -54.29 -11.37
CA ALA A 39 -25.25 -53.21 -11.09
C ALA A 39 -24.01 -53.28 -12.00
N TRP A 40 -23.48 -54.48 -12.23
CA TRP A 40 -22.36 -54.69 -13.15
C TRP A 40 -22.74 -54.32 -14.59
N TYR A 41 -23.89 -54.81 -15.06
CA TYR A 41 -24.37 -54.55 -16.41
C TYR A 41 -24.72 -53.08 -16.62
N SER A 42 -25.32 -52.43 -15.62
CA SER A 42 -25.60 -50.99 -15.64
C SER A 42 -24.32 -50.17 -15.65
N GLY A 43 -23.27 -50.58 -14.91
CA GLY A 43 -21.97 -49.92 -14.95
C GLY A 43 -21.28 -50.05 -16.30
N TYR A 44 -21.33 -51.24 -16.91
CA TYR A 44 -20.82 -51.47 -18.27
C TYR A 44 -21.60 -50.66 -19.32
N LEU A 45 -22.92 -50.66 -19.24
CA LEU A 45 -23.79 -49.86 -20.12
C LEU A 45 -23.53 -48.36 -19.94
N LEU A 46 -23.30 -47.88 -18.72
CA LEU A 46 -22.92 -46.49 -18.43
C LEU A 46 -21.55 -46.16 -19.04
N ALA A 47 -20.58 -47.07 -18.99
CA ALA A 47 -19.27 -46.86 -19.61
C ALA A 47 -19.36 -46.80 -21.15
N GLU A 48 -20.26 -47.57 -21.79
CA GLU A 48 -20.50 -47.48 -23.24
C GLU A 48 -21.35 -46.26 -23.64
N LEU A 49 -22.28 -45.81 -22.78
CA LEU A 49 -23.18 -44.68 -23.05
C LEU A 49 -22.60 -43.32 -22.66
N VAL A 50 -21.53 -43.26 -21.88
CA VAL A 50 -20.81 -42.01 -21.57
C VAL A 50 -19.80 -41.75 -22.69
N PRO A 51 -20.07 -40.82 -23.63
CA PRO A 51 -19.08 -40.45 -24.64
C PRO A 51 -17.84 -39.84 -23.97
N ASP A 52 -16.64 -40.01 -24.52
CA ASP A 52 -15.37 -39.45 -23.98
C ASP A 52 -15.29 -37.90 -24.02
N MET A 53 -16.21 -37.29 -24.77
CA MET A 53 -16.21 -35.86 -25.13
C MET A 53 -16.53 -34.87 -23.98
N PRO A 54 -17.52 -35.08 -23.09
CA PRO A 54 -17.84 -34.18 -21.99
C PRO A 54 -16.86 -34.33 -20.81
N LEU A 55 -16.18 -35.47 -20.68
CA LEU A 55 -15.18 -35.69 -19.63
C LEU A 55 -13.88 -34.95 -19.97
N SER A 56 -13.48 -34.99 -21.24
CA SER A 56 -12.35 -34.21 -21.75
C SER A 56 -12.59 -32.70 -21.63
N SER A 57 -13.80 -32.21 -21.90
CA SER A 57 -14.13 -30.79 -21.75
C SER A 57 -14.19 -30.34 -20.28
N ALA A 58 -14.68 -31.18 -19.37
CA ALA A 58 -14.66 -30.91 -17.95
C ALA A 58 -13.22 -30.89 -17.39
N VAL A 59 -12.38 -31.85 -17.78
CA VAL A 59 -10.95 -31.90 -17.40
C VAL A 59 -10.18 -30.72 -17.99
N TYR A 60 -10.47 -30.34 -19.23
CA TYR A 60 -9.89 -29.15 -19.87
C TYR A 60 -10.30 -27.86 -19.15
N SER A 61 -11.59 -27.73 -18.80
CA SER A 61 -12.10 -26.60 -18.03
C SER A 61 -11.44 -26.49 -16.65
N ILE A 62 -11.27 -27.60 -15.93
CA ILE A 62 -10.59 -27.64 -14.62
C ILE A 62 -9.10 -27.27 -14.74
N ARG A 63 -8.39 -27.75 -15.77
CA ARG A 63 -7.00 -27.35 -16.04
C ARG A 63 -6.89 -25.86 -16.35
N SER A 64 -7.82 -25.31 -17.14
CA SER A 64 -7.83 -23.89 -17.51
C SER A 64 -8.07 -22.94 -16.32
N ILE A 65 -8.72 -23.42 -15.25
CA ILE A 65 -8.92 -22.62 -14.02
C ILE A 65 -7.59 -22.44 -13.27
N GLY A 66 -6.68 -23.43 -13.34
CA GLY A 66 -5.32 -23.32 -12.77
C GLY A 66 -4.36 -22.48 -13.60
N GLU A 67 -4.65 -22.27 -14.89
CA GLU A 67 -3.83 -21.50 -15.82
C GLU A 67 -4.29 -20.05 -16.01
N LYS A 68 -5.40 -19.63 -15.39
CA LYS A 68 -5.78 -18.21 -15.39
C LYS A 68 -4.60 -17.42 -14.80
N PRO A 69 -3.96 -16.54 -15.58
CA PRO A 69 -2.81 -15.80 -15.09
C PRO A 69 -3.29 -14.99 -13.89
N VAL A 70 -2.75 -15.29 -12.71
CA VAL A 70 -2.91 -14.44 -11.55
C VAL A 70 -2.31 -13.10 -11.96
N LEU A 71 -3.17 -12.13 -12.28
CA LEU A 71 -2.77 -10.76 -12.56
C LEU A 71 -2.15 -10.22 -11.28
N ARG A 72 -0.84 -10.42 -11.12
CA ARG A 72 -0.06 -9.80 -10.07
C ARG A 72 0.08 -8.34 -10.47
N ALA A 73 -0.48 -7.45 -9.66
CA ALA A 73 -0.16 -6.04 -9.79
C ALA A 73 1.38 -5.88 -9.77
N PRO A 74 1.96 -5.05 -10.66
CA PRO A 74 3.37 -4.72 -10.59
C PRO A 74 3.72 -4.26 -9.18
N ALA A 75 4.92 -4.59 -8.70
CA ALA A 75 5.38 -4.08 -7.41
C ALA A 75 5.25 -2.54 -7.41
N PRO A 76 4.68 -1.94 -6.34
CA PRO A 76 4.47 -0.51 -6.29
C PRO A 76 5.81 0.21 -6.51
N LYS A 77 5.88 1.03 -7.55
CA LYS A 77 7.09 1.78 -7.88
C LYS A 77 7.29 2.84 -6.79
N ARG A 78 8.46 2.85 -6.16
CA ARG A 78 8.87 3.90 -5.23
C ARG A 78 8.88 5.25 -5.97
N GLN A 79 8.20 6.24 -5.41
CA GLN A 79 8.18 7.62 -5.93
C GLN A 79 9.32 8.44 -5.31
N LYS A 80 9.68 9.56 -5.95
CA LYS A 80 10.68 10.49 -5.41
C LYS A 80 10.26 10.98 -4.02
N CYS A 81 11.20 11.08 -3.09
CA CYS A 81 10.95 11.44 -1.70
C CYS A 81 9.90 10.57 -1.00
N ASP A 82 9.70 9.34 -1.50
CA ASP A 82 8.72 8.37 -0.99
C ASP A 82 7.29 8.94 -0.93
N HIS A 83 6.92 9.76 -1.91
CA HIS A 83 5.56 10.26 -2.09
C HIS A 83 4.54 9.13 -2.26
N TRP A 84 3.30 9.40 -1.84
CA TRP A 84 2.19 8.47 -2.05
C TRP A 84 1.81 8.36 -3.53
N THR A 85 1.79 9.48 -4.25
CA THR A 85 1.46 9.55 -5.69
C THR A 85 2.64 10.09 -6.49
N PRO A 86 2.76 9.70 -7.77
CA PRO A 86 3.77 10.30 -8.65
C PRO A 86 3.47 11.77 -8.90
N CYS A 87 4.51 12.60 -8.88
CA CYS A 87 4.39 14.00 -9.30
C CYS A 87 4.13 14.12 -10.82
N PRO A 88 3.36 15.12 -11.27
CA PRO A 88 3.18 15.43 -12.69
C PRO A 88 4.52 15.70 -13.41
N PRO A 89 4.59 15.52 -14.74
CA PRO A 89 5.78 15.87 -15.51
C PRO A 89 6.12 17.35 -15.36
N ASN A 90 7.40 17.70 -15.51
CA ASN A 90 7.92 19.06 -15.37
C ASN A 90 7.60 19.72 -14.01
N THR A 91 7.67 18.94 -12.93
CA THR A 91 7.59 19.44 -11.54
C THR A 91 8.81 18.97 -10.74
N TYR A 92 9.09 19.66 -9.64
CA TYR A 92 10.02 19.22 -8.59
C TYR A 92 9.23 18.59 -7.44
N ALA A 93 9.63 17.39 -7.01
CA ALA A 93 9.09 16.74 -5.82
C ALA A 93 9.80 17.24 -4.56
N TYR A 94 9.04 17.52 -3.50
CA TYR A 94 9.61 17.83 -2.18
C TYR A 94 8.85 17.11 -1.06
N ARG A 95 9.54 16.86 0.04
CA ARG A 95 8.93 16.37 1.28
C ARG A 95 9.63 16.99 2.48
N LEU A 96 8.86 17.63 3.34
CA LEU A 96 9.30 18.26 4.57
C LEU A 96 8.74 17.49 5.76
N LEU A 97 9.59 17.17 6.70
CA LEU A 97 9.25 16.47 7.93
C LEU A 97 9.91 17.20 9.11
N SER A 98 9.13 17.63 10.10
CA SER A 98 9.68 18.16 11.33
C SER A 98 10.29 17.06 12.20
N GLY A 99 11.03 17.44 13.23
CA GLY A 99 11.45 16.52 14.28
C GLY A 99 10.25 16.03 15.10
N GLY A 100 10.39 14.85 15.68
CA GLY A 100 9.46 14.26 16.65
C GLY A 100 10.20 13.93 17.94
N GLY A 101 10.04 14.77 18.96
CA GLY A 101 10.89 14.69 20.15
C GLY A 101 12.36 14.93 19.81
N ARG A 102 13.25 14.18 20.47
CA ARG A 102 14.71 14.25 20.27
C ARG A 102 15.24 13.20 19.29
N ASP A 103 14.60 12.04 19.25
CA ASP A 103 15.15 10.86 18.54
C ASP A 103 14.63 10.73 17.10
N LYS A 104 13.56 11.45 16.73
CA LYS A 104 13.11 11.51 15.33
C LYS A 104 13.57 12.82 14.71
N PHE A 105 14.60 12.73 13.88
CA PHE A 105 15.20 13.89 13.22
C PHE A 105 14.30 14.46 12.12
N ALA A 106 14.34 15.79 11.99
CA ALA A 106 13.71 16.49 10.88
C ALA A 106 14.38 16.12 9.54
N LYS A 107 13.62 16.21 8.45
CA LYS A 107 14.09 15.85 7.11
C LYS A 107 13.59 16.84 6.07
N ILE A 108 14.48 17.21 5.15
CA ILE A 108 14.15 17.93 3.93
C ILE A 108 14.60 17.07 2.76
N CYS A 109 13.65 16.59 1.95
CA CYS A 109 13.91 15.90 0.71
C CYS A 109 13.46 16.76 -0.48
N PHE A 110 14.30 16.83 -1.51
CA PHE A 110 14.03 17.53 -2.75
C PHE A 110 14.53 16.70 -3.92
N GLU A 111 13.68 16.40 -4.91
CA GLU A 111 14.02 15.58 -6.08
C GLU A 111 14.67 14.22 -5.75
N ASP A 112 14.22 13.58 -4.67
CA ASP A 112 14.75 12.32 -4.13
C ASP A 112 16.13 12.41 -3.46
N GLU A 113 16.67 13.62 -3.34
CA GLU A 113 17.89 13.90 -2.59
C GLU A 113 17.55 14.41 -1.18
N MET A 114 18.21 13.85 -0.17
CA MET A 114 18.08 14.31 1.21
C MET A 114 18.98 15.52 1.41
N LEU A 115 18.39 16.71 1.53
CA LEU A 115 19.15 17.97 1.71
C LEU A 115 19.54 18.18 3.17
N ILE A 116 18.62 17.89 4.08
CA ILE A 116 18.83 17.93 5.53
C ILE A 116 18.23 16.68 6.14
N GLY A 117 18.96 16.04 7.05
CA GLY A 117 18.48 14.89 7.81
C GLY A 117 19.60 14.14 8.53
N GLU A 118 19.22 13.09 9.25
CA GLU A 118 20.16 12.21 9.95
C GLU A 118 21.16 11.56 8.99
N LYS A 119 20.69 11.13 7.82
CA LYS A 119 21.52 10.49 6.79
C LYS A 119 22.67 11.39 6.29
N THR A 120 22.44 12.69 6.25
CA THR A 120 23.43 13.70 5.84
C THR A 120 24.23 14.27 7.00
N GLY A 121 23.87 13.96 8.26
CA GLY A 121 24.58 14.42 9.45
C GLY A 121 24.56 15.94 9.68
N ASN A 122 23.66 16.66 9.00
CA ASN A 122 23.59 18.13 9.00
C ASN A 122 22.29 18.70 9.61
N VAL A 123 21.51 17.86 10.30
CA VAL A 123 20.31 18.27 11.04
C VAL A 123 20.66 18.52 12.51
N ALA A 124 20.12 19.57 13.10
CA ALA A 124 20.28 19.87 14.52
C ALA A 124 19.07 20.61 15.10
N ARG A 125 19.07 20.81 16.41
CA ARG A 125 18.02 21.55 17.13
C ARG A 125 17.84 22.95 16.55
N GLY A 126 16.60 23.42 16.46
CA GLY A 126 16.27 24.74 15.91
C GLY A 126 15.46 24.68 14.63
N ILE A 127 15.58 25.75 13.84
CA ILE A 127 15.01 25.85 12.49
C ILE A 127 16.12 25.44 11.50
N ASN A 128 15.84 24.42 10.69
CA ASN A 128 16.71 23.90 9.66
C ASN A 128 16.23 24.40 8.30
N ILE A 129 17.10 25.05 7.52
CA ILE A 129 16.75 25.74 6.27
C ILE A 129 17.62 25.22 5.12
N ALA A 130 16.97 24.81 4.03
CA ALA A 130 17.63 24.53 2.75
C ALA A 130 17.17 25.55 1.69
N ILE A 131 18.13 26.11 0.95
CA ILE A 131 17.91 27.04 -0.15
C ILE A 131 18.27 26.34 -1.46
N VAL A 132 17.34 26.31 -2.40
CA VAL A 132 17.51 25.68 -3.72
C VAL A 132 17.25 26.71 -4.82
N ASN A 133 18.10 26.73 -5.84
CA ASN A 133 17.87 27.54 -7.02
C ASN A 133 16.69 26.95 -7.83
N TYR A 134 15.61 27.71 -7.98
CA TYR A 134 14.39 27.22 -8.64
C TYR A 134 14.61 26.88 -10.13
N ALA A 135 15.43 27.67 -10.83
CA ALA A 135 15.65 27.48 -12.27
C ALA A 135 16.45 26.20 -12.58
N THR A 136 17.44 25.88 -11.74
CA THR A 136 18.36 24.75 -11.97
C THR A 136 18.08 23.52 -11.11
N GLY A 137 17.28 23.67 -10.05
CA GLY A 137 17.05 22.62 -9.04
C GLY A 137 18.28 22.33 -8.16
N LYS A 138 19.34 23.13 -8.25
CA LYS A 138 20.57 22.91 -7.47
C LYS A 138 20.48 23.53 -6.08
N VAL A 139 20.96 22.80 -5.08
CA VAL A 139 21.11 23.30 -3.71
C VAL A 139 22.13 24.43 -3.69
N ILE A 140 21.75 25.56 -3.09
CA ILE A 140 22.62 26.72 -2.88
C ILE A 140 23.28 26.63 -1.51
N ALA A 141 22.48 26.38 -0.46
CA ALA A 141 22.96 26.32 0.91
C ALA A 141 22.02 25.49 1.80
N THR A 142 22.58 24.89 2.84
CA THR A 142 21.82 24.25 3.94
C THR A 142 22.42 24.70 5.26
N GLN A 143 21.59 25.08 6.22
CA GLN A 143 22.04 25.53 7.53
C GLN A 143 20.94 25.36 8.57
N TYR A 144 21.34 25.08 9.82
CA TYR A 144 20.45 25.09 10.97
C TYR A 144 20.76 26.27 11.89
N PHE A 145 19.75 26.71 12.62
CA PHE A 145 19.84 27.81 13.57
C PHE A 145 19.18 27.40 14.88
N ASP A 146 19.98 27.17 15.92
CA ASP A 146 19.48 26.79 17.24
C ASP A 146 18.65 27.95 17.83
N MET A 147 17.36 27.69 18.05
CA MET A 147 16.41 28.66 18.60
C MET A 147 16.18 28.45 20.11
N PHE A 148 16.90 27.54 20.76
CA PHE A 148 16.87 27.32 22.21
C PHE A 148 18.09 27.96 22.90
N GLU A 149 19.28 27.80 22.31
CA GLU A 149 20.55 28.35 22.79
C GLU A 149 21.19 29.33 21.78
N GLY A 150 22.04 30.23 22.27
CA GLY A 150 22.75 31.22 21.45
C GLY A 150 21.88 32.41 21.00
N ASP A 151 22.41 33.21 20.06
CA ASP A 151 21.68 34.31 19.42
C ASP A 151 21.68 34.12 17.89
N ASN A 152 20.97 33.08 17.45
CA ASN A 152 20.96 32.68 16.04
C ASN A 152 19.82 33.30 15.22
N SER A 153 18.92 34.06 15.84
CA SER A 153 17.76 34.65 15.15
C SER A 153 18.16 35.76 14.16
N GLY A 154 19.17 36.57 14.50
CA GLY A 154 19.77 37.55 13.58
C GLY A 154 20.50 36.88 12.40
N PRO A 155 21.46 35.97 12.67
CA PRO A 155 22.11 35.17 11.62
C PRO A 155 21.14 34.42 10.69
N MET A 156 20.07 33.85 11.23
CA MET A 156 19.02 33.20 10.43
C MET A 156 18.33 34.18 9.48
N THR A 157 17.99 35.37 9.99
CA THR A 157 17.40 36.44 9.16
C THR A 157 18.33 36.83 8.02
N ALA A 158 19.62 37.02 8.30
CA ALA A 158 20.63 37.34 7.28
C ALA A 158 20.76 36.21 6.24
N PHE A 159 20.74 34.94 6.66
CA PHE A 159 20.76 33.78 5.77
C PHE A 159 19.55 33.76 4.83
N ILE A 160 18.33 33.96 5.35
CA ILE A 160 17.10 34.05 4.55
C ILE A 160 17.18 35.23 3.56
N GLN A 161 17.68 36.38 4.01
CA GLN A 161 17.81 37.58 3.17
C GLN A 161 18.88 37.41 2.07
N SER A 162 19.93 36.65 2.32
CA SER A 162 20.99 36.35 1.35
C SER A 162 20.54 35.45 0.20
N ALA A 163 19.44 34.71 0.37
CA ALA A 163 18.88 33.86 -0.70
C ALA A 163 18.65 34.68 -1.98
N PRO A 164 19.19 34.28 -3.15
CA PRO A 164 18.95 34.99 -4.40
C PRO A 164 17.47 34.99 -4.79
N SER A 165 17.07 35.92 -5.66
CA SER A 165 15.78 35.82 -6.35
C SER A 165 15.71 34.53 -7.18
N LYS A 166 14.51 33.99 -7.39
CA LYS A 166 14.26 32.65 -7.95
C LYS A 166 14.85 31.52 -7.10
N SER A 167 14.65 31.58 -5.78
CA SER A 167 15.01 30.51 -4.85
C SER A 167 13.78 29.90 -4.18
N LEU A 168 13.85 28.59 -3.92
CA LEU A 168 12.97 27.88 -2.99
C LEU A 168 13.67 27.82 -1.64
N LEU A 169 12.91 28.07 -0.57
CA LEU A 169 13.37 27.93 0.80
C LEU A 169 12.51 26.89 1.51
N PHE A 170 13.15 25.84 2.01
CA PHE A 170 12.52 24.78 2.78
C PHE A 170 12.93 24.95 4.24
N MET A 171 11.97 24.99 5.15
CA MET A 171 12.21 25.19 6.58
C MET A 171 11.51 24.10 7.38
N VAL A 172 12.21 23.49 8.32
CA VAL A 172 11.65 22.49 9.24
C VAL A 172 12.21 22.69 10.66
N THR A 173 11.39 22.46 11.69
CA THR A 173 11.87 22.50 13.08
C THR A 173 12.36 21.13 13.54
N HIS A 174 13.36 21.12 14.42
CA HIS A 174 13.77 19.95 15.20
C HIS A 174 13.94 20.36 16.67
N ASP A 175 13.36 19.58 17.58
CA ASP A 175 13.27 19.86 19.03
C ASP A 175 12.53 21.17 19.38
N ASP A 176 13.19 22.34 19.31
CA ASP A 176 12.56 23.64 19.52
C ASP A 176 13.04 24.68 18.49
N GLY A 177 12.08 25.35 17.84
CA GLY A 177 12.31 26.41 16.86
C GLY A 177 11.85 27.79 17.31
N SER A 178 11.57 28.01 18.61
CA SER A 178 10.79 29.18 19.04
C SER A 178 11.37 29.99 20.20
N SER A 179 12.11 29.39 21.14
CA SER A 179 12.42 30.03 22.43
C SER A 179 13.18 31.36 22.29
N ARG A 180 14.03 31.47 21.28
CA ARG A 180 14.85 32.64 20.95
C ARG A 180 14.54 33.21 19.58
N LEU A 181 13.39 32.87 19.00
CA LEU A 181 12.93 33.40 17.72
C LEU A 181 12.44 34.85 17.90
N LYS A 182 13.24 35.81 17.42
CA LYS A 182 12.99 37.25 17.56
C LYS A 182 12.04 37.78 16.48
N GLU A 183 11.51 38.96 16.72
CA GLU A 183 10.50 39.60 15.86
C GLU A 183 10.97 39.87 14.43
N ASP A 184 12.23 40.23 14.22
CA ASP A 184 12.74 40.48 12.86
C ASP A 184 12.83 39.19 12.03
N ALA A 185 13.14 38.06 12.66
CA ALA A 185 13.11 36.76 11.99
C ALA A 185 11.68 36.33 11.64
N LYS A 186 10.73 36.54 12.55
CA LYS A 186 9.31 36.29 12.27
C LYS A 186 8.82 37.16 11.11
N LYS A 187 9.15 38.45 11.08
CA LYS A 187 8.85 39.36 9.96
C LYS A 187 9.46 38.87 8.65
N ALA A 188 10.72 38.43 8.67
CA ALA A 188 11.39 37.93 7.47
C ALA A 188 10.70 36.69 6.91
N ILE A 189 10.33 35.73 7.76
CA ILE A 189 9.63 34.49 7.34
C ILE A 189 8.18 34.79 6.91
N GLU A 190 7.48 35.67 7.63
CA GLU A 190 6.13 36.12 7.27
C GLU A 190 6.11 36.83 5.90
N SER A 191 7.15 37.63 5.59
CA SER A 191 7.29 38.28 4.27
C SER A 191 7.47 37.30 3.12
N LEU A 192 7.88 36.05 3.41
CA LEU A 192 7.93 34.95 2.45
C LEU A 192 6.59 34.22 2.30
N GLY A 193 5.55 34.67 3.01
CA GLY A 193 4.19 34.16 2.92
C GLY A 193 3.81 33.09 3.94
N SER A 194 4.57 32.98 5.05
CA SER A 194 4.20 32.16 6.20
C SER A 194 3.03 32.80 6.94
N LYS A 195 2.04 31.98 7.29
CA LYS A 195 0.87 32.33 8.09
C LYS A 195 1.00 31.88 9.55
N GLU A 196 1.88 30.91 9.83
CA GLU A 196 1.98 30.28 11.16
C GLU A 196 3.23 30.68 11.95
N ILE A 197 4.25 31.32 11.35
CA ILE A 197 5.48 31.66 12.08
C ILE A 197 5.21 32.56 13.30
N ARG A 198 4.19 33.41 13.23
CA ARG A 198 3.72 34.26 14.33
C ARG A 198 3.13 33.46 15.50
N ASN A 199 2.59 32.28 15.20
CA ASN A 199 1.94 31.40 16.16
C ASN A 199 2.91 30.39 16.79
N MET A 200 4.20 30.42 16.44
CA MET A 200 5.20 29.53 17.02
C MET A 200 5.26 29.62 18.55
N ARG A 201 5.18 28.45 19.19
CA ARG A 201 5.30 28.26 20.64
C ARG A 201 6.41 27.26 20.95
N PHE A 202 6.84 27.22 22.21
CA PHE A 202 7.84 26.25 22.69
C PHE A 202 7.57 24.83 22.18
N ARG A 203 8.55 24.26 21.48
CA ARG A 203 8.52 22.91 20.87
C ARG A 203 7.42 22.68 19.83
N SER A 204 6.91 23.74 19.20
CA SER A 204 6.00 23.55 18.07
C SER A 204 6.74 22.88 16.92
N SER A 205 6.16 21.80 16.40
CA SER A 205 6.54 21.20 15.13
C SER A 205 6.05 22.12 14.02
N TRP A 206 6.93 22.55 13.12
CA TRP A 206 6.60 23.45 12.02
C TRP A 206 7.40 23.07 10.78
N VAL A 207 6.74 23.11 9.63
CA VAL A 207 7.34 22.92 8.31
C VAL A 207 6.80 23.99 7.37
N PHE A 208 7.65 24.49 6.49
CA PHE A 208 7.30 25.57 5.58
C PHE A 208 8.13 25.55 4.29
N LEU A 209 7.43 25.81 3.19
CA LEU A 209 7.97 26.01 1.85
C LEU A 209 7.66 27.43 1.40
N ALA A 210 8.71 28.19 1.09
CA ALA A 210 8.64 29.51 0.52
C ALA A 210 9.29 29.58 -0.86
N ALA A 211 8.83 30.54 -1.66
CA ALA A 211 9.48 30.98 -2.89
C ALA A 211 9.90 32.44 -2.74
N LYS A 212 11.11 32.76 -3.19
CA LYS A 212 11.64 34.13 -3.21
C LYS A 212 11.74 34.61 -4.65
N GLY A 213 11.05 35.72 -4.95
CA GLY A 213 11.05 36.34 -6.27
C GLY A 213 10.07 35.74 -7.28
N PHE A 214 9.14 34.88 -6.83
CA PHE A 214 8.00 34.39 -7.60
C PHE A 214 6.94 33.80 -6.64
N GLU A 215 5.73 33.57 -7.15
CA GLU A 215 4.64 32.98 -6.37
C GLU A 215 4.53 31.46 -6.61
N LEU A 216 4.31 30.71 -5.53
CA LEU A 216 3.95 29.30 -5.63
C LEU A 216 2.48 29.15 -6.08
N PRO A 217 2.15 28.10 -6.84
CA PRO A 217 0.76 27.82 -7.22
C PRO A 217 -0.19 27.78 -6.02
N ALA A 218 -1.40 28.30 -6.21
CA ALA A 218 -2.46 28.18 -5.24
C ALA A 218 -2.84 26.70 -5.03
N GLY A 219 -3.08 26.29 -3.79
CA GLY A 219 -3.52 24.94 -3.44
C GLY A 219 -2.42 23.94 -3.10
N ILE A 220 -1.13 24.29 -3.26
CA ILE A 220 -0.04 23.47 -2.73
C ILE A 220 -0.01 23.60 -1.20
N GLU A 221 -0.08 22.48 -0.48
CA GLU A 221 0.19 22.46 0.96
C GLU A 221 1.66 22.84 1.16
N ARG A 222 1.89 24.03 1.71
CA ARG A 222 3.23 24.62 1.85
C ARG A 222 3.60 24.98 3.28
N GLU A 223 2.68 24.86 4.22
CA GLU A 223 2.92 25.20 5.62
C GLU A 223 2.03 24.35 6.52
N LYS A 224 2.59 23.94 7.66
CA LYS A 224 1.85 23.25 8.70
C LYS A 224 2.50 23.51 10.05
N ILE A 225 1.69 23.58 11.10
CA ILE A 225 2.14 23.71 12.48
C ILE A 225 1.40 22.73 13.39
N ASN A 226 2.08 22.23 14.41
CA ASN A 226 1.50 21.44 15.49
C ASN A 226 2.12 21.88 16.82
N HIS A 227 1.29 22.36 17.73
CA HIS A 227 1.76 22.89 19.01
C HIS A 227 1.89 21.79 20.06
N SER A 228 2.84 21.97 20.98
CA SER A 228 2.93 21.12 22.17
C SER A 228 1.67 21.29 23.04
N ASP A 229 1.05 20.17 23.37
CA ASP A 229 -0.12 20.05 24.24
C ASP A 229 0.04 18.78 25.07
N ASN A 230 0.16 18.90 26.39
CA ASN A 230 0.44 17.77 27.28
C ASN A 230 -0.59 16.63 27.15
N ALA A 231 -1.83 16.92 26.75
CA ALA A 231 -2.86 15.90 26.56
C ALA A 231 -2.76 15.17 25.20
N LYS A 232 -2.13 15.78 24.19
CA LYS A 232 -2.05 15.28 22.80
C LYS A 232 -0.64 14.93 22.34
N ASN A 233 0.35 15.27 23.15
CA ASN A 233 1.75 15.08 22.84
C ASN A 233 2.04 13.59 22.58
N ARG A 234 2.62 13.31 21.42
CA ARG A 234 3.03 11.96 21.01
C ARG A 234 4.26 11.50 21.79
N TYR A 235 5.09 12.45 22.21
CA TYR A 235 6.33 12.22 22.96
C TYR A 235 6.27 12.98 24.28
N SER A 236 7.04 12.57 25.28
CA SER A 236 7.02 13.21 26.61
C SER A 236 7.48 14.68 26.55
N GLY A 237 6.52 15.61 26.41
CA GLY A 237 6.76 17.04 26.29
C GLY A 237 6.99 17.58 24.87
N TRP A 238 6.79 16.77 23.82
CA TRP A 238 6.85 17.21 22.42
C TRP A 238 5.61 16.75 21.62
N PRO A 239 5.10 17.58 20.70
CA PRO A 239 4.03 17.20 19.80
C PRO A 239 4.49 16.16 18.78
N ALA A 240 3.52 15.56 18.07
CA ALA A 240 3.84 14.73 16.92
C ALA A 240 4.59 15.54 15.84
N GLU A 241 5.52 14.88 15.17
CA GLU A 241 6.12 15.36 13.94
C GLU A 241 5.05 15.57 12.86
N ILE A 242 5.26 16.56 12.01
CA ILE A 242 4.34 16.87 10.91
C ILE A 242 5.06 16.82 9.58
N GLN A 243 4.29 16.48 8.55
CA GLN A 243 4.77 16.34 7.20
C GLN A 243 3.93 17.18 6.25
N VAL A 244 4.63 17.74 5.26
CA VAL A 244 4.04 18.34 4.06
C VAL A 244 4.84 17.83 2.86
N GLU A 245 4.15 17.42 1.81
CA GLU A 245 4.76 16.97 0.56
C GLU A 245 3.99 17.51 -0.65
N GLY A 246 4.66 17.63 -1.78
CA GLY A 246 4.01 18.15 -2.97
C GLY A 246 4.94 18.28 -4.17
N CYS A 247 4.40 18.83 -5.24
CA CYS A 247 5.05 18.97 -6.53
C CYS A 247 5.02 20.44 -6.96
N ILE A 248 6.19 21.04 -7.18
CA ILE A 248 6.33 22.44 -7.60
C ILE A 248 6.54 22.47 -9.11
N PRO A 249 5.68 23.09 -9.93
CA PRO A 249 5.92 23.25 -11.36
C PRO A 249 7.27 23.89 -11.61
N LYS A 250 7.99 23.42 -12.63
CA LYS A 250 9.17 24.14 -13.13
C LYS A 250 8.68 25.27 -14.03
N GLY A 251 9.33 26.43 -13.96
CA GLY A 251 9.02 27.54 -14.88
C GLY A 251 9.22 27.10 -16.34
N PRO A 252 8.60 27.82 -17.31
CA PRO A 252 8.93 27.59 -18.72
C PRO A 252 10.45 27.73 -18.90
N SER A 253 11.06 26.69 -19.44
CA SER A 253 12.49 26.63 -19.79
C SER A 253 12.83 27.60 -20.90
#